data_AF-A0A7S0E4Y1-F1
#
_entry.id   AF-A0A7S0E4Y1-F1
#
_cell.length_a   1.000
_cell.length_b   1.000
_cell.length_c   1.000
_cell.angle_alpha   90.00
_cell.angle_beta   90.00
_cell.angle_gamma   90.00
#
_symmetry.space_group_name_H-M   'P 1'
#
loop_
_entity.id
_entity.type
_entity.pdbx_description
1 polymer ?
#
loop_
_entity_poly.entity_id
_entity_poly.type
_entity_poly.pdbx_seq_one_letter_code
_entity_poly.pdbx_strand_id
1 'polypeptide(L)'
;GGGGGGRGGAYRIASPSDLSSGAPLLGEGGLSAAEVGRLKAAYAQLQTEEAPGGAGGGEGAVNANEEFCAVLSLGLAGMKLLMSAEIDCADERGAYVELKTSRQMDNERQHANFEKHKLLKFWLQSFLAGVPRIIVGFRDDAGVVKELRPL
;
A
#
# COMPACT_ATOMS: atom_id res chain seq x y z
N GLY A 1 -34.38 20.87 -7.27
CA GLY A 1 -33.63 20.23 -6.17
C GLY A 1 -32.41 19.57 -6.76
N GLY A 2 -31.22 19.95 -6.31
CA GLY A 2 -29.95 19.52 -6.90
C GLY A 2 -29.62 18.06 -6.64
N GLY A 3 -29.18 17.36 -7.68
CA GLY A 3 -28.60 16.02 -7.61
C GLY A 3 -27.11 16.10 -7.26
N GLY A 4 -26.74 15.51 -6.14
CA GLY A 4 -25.34 15.29 -5.77
C GLY A 4 -24.79 14.09 -6.53
N GLY A 5 -24.19 14.35 -7.69
CA GLY A 5 -23.42 13.36 -8.43
C GLY A 5 -22.13 13.05 -7.69
N GLY A 6 -22.03 11.85 -7.12
CA GLY A 6 -20.77 11.32 -6.59
C GLY A 6 -19.73 11.29 -7.70
N ARG A 7 -18.65 12.05 -7.51
CA ARG A 7 -17.51 12.05 -8.44
C ARG A 7 -16.79 10.72 -8.30
N GLY A 8 -17.09 9.78 -9.22
CA GLY A 8 -16.25 8.60 -9.44
C GLY A 8 -14.84 9.05 -9.76
N GLY A 9 -13.91 8.84 -8.83
CA GLY A 9 -12.53 9.25 -8.92
C GLY A 9 -11.77 8.39 -9.92
N ALA A 10 -11.84 8.74 -11.21
CA ALA A 10 -10.85 8.30 -12.17
C ALA A 10 -9.55 9.09 -11.91
N TYR A 11 -8.63 8.51 -11.16
CA TYR A 11 -7.26 9.05 -11.03
C TYR A 11 -6.54 8.77 -12.35
N ARG A 12 -6.17 9.85 -13.03
CA ARG A 12 -5.28 9.78 -14.18
C ARG A 12 -3.86 9.59 -13.65
N ILE A 13 -3.31 8.41 -13.83
CA ILE A 13 -1.89 8.16 -13.54
C ILE A 13 -1.09 8.87 -14.64
N ALA A 14 -0.18 9.75 -14.24
CA ALA A 14 0.70 10.45 -15.20
C ALA A 14 1.46 9.42 -16.02
N SER A 15 1.62 9.67 -17.32
CA SER A 15 2.40 8.78 -18.17
C SER A 15 3.85 8.73 -17.66
N PRO A 16 4.52 7.57 -17.60
CA PRO A 16 5.97 7.43 -17.38
C PRO A 16 6.83 8.30 -18.31
N SER A 17 6.29 8.75 -19.45
CA SER A 17 6.94 9.70 -20.35
C SER A 17 6.80 11.17 -19.92
N ASP A 18 5.91 11.50 -18.99
CA ASP A 18 5.76 12.82 -18.37
C ASP A 18 6.73 12.97 -17.19
N LEU A 19 8.02 12.99 -17.52
CA LEU A 19 9.14 13.22 -16.59
C LEU A 19 9.15 14.63 -15.94
N SER A 20 8.19 15.50 -16.27
CA SER A 20 7.97 16.75 -15.52
C SER A 20 7.26 16.53 -14.18
N SER A 21 6.78 15.31 -13.90
CA SER A 21 6.13 14.93 -12.64
C SER A 21 7.11 14.62 -11.51
N GLY A 22 8.35 15.12 -11.57
CA GLY A 22 9.37 15.06 -10.51
C GLY A 22 8.98 15.79 -9.20
N ALA A 23 7.69 15.93 -8.92
CA ALA A 23 7.22 16.06 -7.55
C ALA A 23 7.79 14.87 -6.77
N PRO A 24 8.37 15.09 -5.59
CA PRO A 24 8.83 13.98 -4.77
C PRO A 24 7.66 13.00 -4.63
N LEU A 25 7.90 11.74 -5.00
CA LEU A 25 6.93 10.65 -4.84
C LEU A 25 6.46 10.52 -3.38
N LEU A 26 7.14 11.20 -2.45
CA LEU A 26 6.88 11.23 -1.04
C LEU A 26 6.64 12.67 -0.62
N GLY A 27 5.40 12.98 -0.22
CA GLY A 27 5.16 14.21 0.51
C GLY A 27 6.00 14.19 1.79
N GLU A 28 6.80 15.22 2.02
CA GLU A 28 7.72 15.33 3.17
C GLU A 28 7.01 15.42 4.54
N GLY A 29 5.69 15.26 4.58
CA GLY A 29 4.93 15.14 5.81
C GLY A 29 4.89 13.68 6.24
N GLY A 30 5.63 13.34 7.31
CA GLY A 30 5.47 12.05 7.99
C GLY A 30 4.01 11.77 8.40
N LEU A 31 3.74 10.56 8.87
CA LEU A 31 2.38 10.12 9.22
C LEU A 31 1.82 10.87 10.43
N SER A 32 0.58 11.37 10.33
CA SER A 32 -0.17 11.90 11.48
C SER A 32 -0.55 10.80 12.47
N ALA A 33 -0.84 11.15 13.72
CA ALA A 33 -1.25 10.18 14.75
C ALA A 33 -2.51 9.37 14.37
N ALA A 34 -3.46 10.01 13.68
CA ALA A 34 -4.67 9.35 13.18
C ALA A 34 -4.35 8.36 12.05
N GLU A 35 -3.48 8.72 11.12
CA GLU A 35 -2.98 7.81 10.07
C GLU A 35 -2.23 6.62 10.69
N VAL A 36 -1.35 6.87 11.67
CA VAL A 36 -0.64 5.81 12.41
C VAL A 36 -1.63 4.85 13.08
N GLY A 37 -2.69 5.38 13.72
CA GLY A 37 -3.73 4.56 14.34
C GLY A 37 -4.45 3.65 13.34
N ARG A 38 -4.88 4.20 12.20
CA ARG A 38 -5.55 3.44 11.13
C ARG A 38 -4.64 2.39 10.51
N LEU A 39 -3.39 2.75 10.24
CA LEU A 39 -2.40 1.82 9.69
C LEU A 39 -2.09 0.68 10.67
N LYS A 40 -1.94 0.96 11.97
CA LYS A 40 -1.78 -0.09 12.98
C LYS A 40 -2.96 -1.04 13.02
N ALA A 41 -4.19 -0.53 12.89
CA ALA A 41 -5.39 -1.38 12.81
C ALA A 41 -5.39 -2.26 11.56
N ALA A 42 -5.03 -1.71 10.39
CA ALA A 42 -4.92 -2.46 9.14
C ALA A 42 -3.86 -3.58 9.25
N TYR A 43 -2.68 -3.30 9.78
CA TYR A 43 -1.65 -4.33 10.01
C TYR A 43 -2.06 -5.36 11.05
N ALA A 44 -2.80 -4.97 12.10
CA ALA A 44 -3.29 -5.90 13.10
C ALA A 44 -4.30 -6.89 12.50
N GLN A 45 -5.16 -6.43 11.59
CA GLN A 45 -6.03 -7.32 10.81
C GLN A 45 -5.16 -8.29 10.00
N LEU A 46 -4.16 -7.83 9.25
CA LEU A 46 -3.27 -8.73 8.49
C LEU A 46 -2.47 -9.75 9.33
N GLN A 47 -2.45 -9.63 10.67
CA GLN A 47 -1.73 -10.54 11.57
C GLN A 47 -2.57 -11.66 12.15
N THR A 48 -3.91 -11.56 12.09
CA THR A 48 -4.80 -12.61 12.58
C THR A 48 -5.00 -13.69 11.51
N GLU A 49 -3.94 -14.47 11.25
CA GLU A 49 -4.08 -15.78 10.61
C GLU A 49 -4.51 -16.78 11.70
N GLU A 50 -5.68 -17.41 11.52
CA GLU A 50 -6.23 -18.35 12.48
C GLU A 50 -5.30 -19.55 12.72
N ALA A 51 -5.15 -19.93 13.99
CA ALA A 51 -4.70 -21.27 14.34
C ALA A 51 -5.66 -22.31 13.73
N PRO A 52 -5.16 -23.43 13.18
CA PRO A 52 -6.02 -24.41 12.55
C PRO A 52 -6.88 -25.10 13.61
N GLY A 53 -8.18 -24.81 13.66
CA GLY A 53 -9.16 -25.60 14.42
C GLY A 53 -10.22 -24.87 15.25
N GLY A 54 -10.43 -23.57 15.10
CA GLY A 54 -11.48 -22.85 15.85
C GLY A 54 -12.71 -22.55 15.03
N ALA A 55 -13.81 -23.29 15.21
CA ALA A 55 -15.13 -22.86 14.74
C ALA A 55 -15.54 -21.59 15.49
N GLY A 56 -15.35 -20.42 14.88
CA GLY A 56 -15.67 -19.13 15.49
C GLY A 56 -15.71 -18.01 14.48
N GLY A 57 -16.77 -17.92 13.68
CA GLY A 57 -17.07 -16.73 12.88
C GLY A 57 -17.39 -15.55 13.80
N GLY A 58 -16.36 -14.79 14.19
CA GLY A 58 -16.48 -13.50 14.84
C GLY A 58 -16.31 -12.37 13.84
N GLU A 59 -17.05 -11.27 14.00
CA GLU A 59 -16.74 -9.99 13.36
C GLU A 59 -15.29 -9.62 13.67
N GLY A 60 -14.38 -9.84 12.71
CA GLY A 60 -12.94 -9.61 12.90
C GLY A 60 -12.02 -10.66 12.29
N ALA A 61 -12.53 -11.77 11.77
CA ALA A 61 -11.73 -12.69 10.96
C ALA A 61 -11.35 -12.05 9.62
N VAL A 62 -10.08 -12.17 9.22
CA VAL A 62 -9.59 -11.66 7.94
C VAL A 62 -10.09 -12.56 6.83
N ASN A 63 -10.75 -11.98 5.83
CA ASN A 63 -11.11 -12.67 4.62
C ASN A 63 -10.13 -12.30 3.50
N ALA A 64 -9.14 -13.16 3.25
CA ALA A 64 -8.17 -12.96 2.18
C ALA A 64 -8.77 -13.03 0.75
N ASN A 65 -10.05 -13.34 0.60
CA ASN A 65 -10.77 -13.28 -0.68
C ASN A 65 -11.47 -11.92 -0.91
N GLU A 66 -11.51 -11.05 0.10
CA GLU A 66 -12.03 -9.69 -0.05
C GLU A 66 -10.92 -8.75 -0.48
N GLU A 67 -11.02 -8.25 -1.69
CA GLU A 67 -10.04 -7.36 -2.29
C GLU A 67 -10.73 -6.18 -3.00
N PHE A 68 -10.03 -5.05 -3.07
CA PHE A 68 -10.41 -3.94 -3.91
C PHE A 68 -9.40 -3.78 -5.05
N CYS A 69 -9.89 -3.87 -6.28
CA CYS A 69 -9.07 -3.72 -7.47
C CYS A 69 -9.39 -2.41 -8.22
N ALA A 70 -8.34 -1.66 -8.52
CA ALA A 70 -8.35 -0.52 -9.43
C ALA A 70 -8.15 -0.98 -10.88
N VAL A 71 -9.01 -0.55 -11.81
CA VAL A 71 -8.76 -0.70 -13.26
C VAL A 71 -8.12 0.59 -13.78
N LEU A 72 -6.92 0.48 -14.32
CA LEU A 72 -6.09 1.61 -14.72
C LEU A 72 -5.51 1.45 -16.13
N SER A 73 -5.29 2.60 -16.79
CA SER A 73 -4.59 2.65 -18.07
C SER A 73 -3.24 3.33 -17.89
N LEU A 74 -2.17 2.60 -18.20
CA LEU A 74 -0.79 3.05 -18.13
C LEU A 74 -0.23 3.25 -19.54
N GLY A 75 0.36 4.40 -19.80
CA GLY A 75 1.23 4.57 -20.97
C GLY A 75 2.62 4.01 -20.68
N LEU A 76 3.27 3.29 -21.58
CA LEU A 76 4.68 2.90 -21.40
C LEU A 76 5.36 2.77 -22.75
N ALA A 77 6.40 3.58 -22.98
CA ALA A 77 7.16 3.58 -24.23
C ALA A 77 6.27 3.65 -25.51
N GLY A 78 5.21 4.47 -25.48
CA GLY A 78 4.25 4.61 -26.58
C GLY A 78 3.15 3.53 -26.64
N MET A 79 3.22 2.49 -25.80
CA MET A 79 2.15 1.50 -25.64
C MET A 79 1.13 1.98 -24.60
N LYS A 80 -0.12 1.54 -24.74
CA LYS A 80 -1.14 1.65 -23.69
C LYS A 80 -1.42 0.27 -23.12
N LEU A 81 -1.22 0.14 -21.82
CA LEU A 81 -1.55 -1.04 -21.03
C LEU A 81 -2.86 -0.74 -20.30
N LEU A 82 -3.82 -1.67 -20.38
CA LEU A 82 -4.99 -1.69 -19.51
C LEU A 82 -4.77 -2.83 -18.52
N MET A 83 -4.82 -2.52 -17.23
CA MET A 83 -4.51 -3.48 -16.17
C MET A 83 -5.40 -3.25 -14.95
N SER A 84 -5.58 -4.30 -14.16
CA SER A 84 -6.10 -4.21 -12.80
C SER A 84 -4.95 -4.27 -11.80
N ALA A 85 -5.05 -3.51 -10.72
CA ALA A 85 -4.14 -3.58 -9.58
C ALA A 85 -4.97 -3.70 -8.29
N GLU A 86 -4.61 -4.66 -7.44
CA GLU A 86 -5.09 -4.71 -6.06
C GLU A 86 -4.59 -3.48 -5.30
N ILE A 87 -5.46 -2.88 -4.48
CA ILE A 87 -5.15 -1.69 -3.68
C ILE A 87 -5.51 -1.98 -2.22
N ASP A 88 -4.52 -1.87 -1.34
CA ASP A 88 -4.69 -2.22 0.08
C ASP A 88 -5.62 -1.25 0.81
N CYS A 89 -5.38 0.05 0.68
CA CYS A 89 -6.21 1.08 1.32
C CYS A 89 -6.05 2.47 0.70
N ALA A 90 -6.75 3.45 1.26
CA ALA A 90 -6.63 4.86 0.92
C ALA A 90 -6.53 5.74 2.18
N ASP A 91 -5.84 6.87 2.06
CA ASP A 91 -5.75 7.85 3.13
C ASP A 91 -7.05 8.68 3.28
N GLU A 92 -7.07 9.61 4.23
CA GLU A 92 -8.23 10.50 4.48
C GLU A 92 -8.61 11.39 3.27
N ARG A 93 -7.68 11.58 2.34
CA ARG A 93 -7.86 12.40 1.13
C ARG A 93 -8.24 11.55 -0.07
N GLY A 94 -8.35 10.22 0.11
CA GLY A 94 -8.66 9.26 -0.93
C GLY A 94 -7.47 8.89 -1.81
N ALA A 95 -6.23 9.24 -1.43
CA ALA A 95 -5.04 8.78 -2.13
C ALA A 95 -4.73 7.34 -1.73
N TYR A 96 -4.44 6.49 -2.71
CA TYR A 96 -4.12 5.09 -2.47
C TYR A 96 -2.80 4.91 -1.71
N VAL A 97 -2.76 3.89 -0.89
CA VAL A 97 -1.62 3.53 -0.05
C VAL A 97 -1.37 2.03 -0.15
N GLU A 98 -0.14 1.65 -0.47
CA GLU A 98 0.34 0.28 -0.45
C GLU A 98 0.88 -0.06 0.94
N LEU A 99 0.50 -1.21 1.49
CA LEU A 99 0.94 -1.74 2.76
C LEU A 99 1.86 -2.93 2.55
N LYS A 100 3.10 -2.82 3.02
CA LYS A 100 4.08 -3.90 2.99
C LYS A 100 4.51 -4.30 4.39
N THR A 101 4.84 -5.56 4.60
CA THR A 101 5.40 -6.05 5.87
C THR A 101 6.82 -6.54 5.66
N SER A 102 7.73 -6.19 6.57
CA SER A 102 9.08 -6.76 6.60
C SER A 102 9.50 -7.07 8.03
N ARG A 103 10.40 -8.03 8.20
CA ARG A 103 11.09 -8.21 9.48
C ARG A 103 11.93 -6.96 9.78
N GLN A 104 12.02 -6.57 11.05
CA GLN A 104 13.02 -5.61 11.53
C GLN A 104 14.44 -6.03 11.10
N MET A 105 15.28 -5.03 10.88
CA MET A 105 16.65 -5.22 10.41
C MET A 105 17.58 -4.68 11.49
N ASP A 106 18.47 -5.53 11.97
CA ASP A 106 19.36 -5.25 13.09
C ASP A 106 20.82 -5.12 12.65
N ASN A 107 21.12 -5.40 11.38
CA ASN A 107 22.47 -5.31 10.82
C ASN A 107 22.48 -4.89 9.36
N GLU A 108 23.61 -4.31 8.93
CA GLU A 108 23.83 -3.79 7.57
C GLU A 108 23.54 -4.81 6.47
N ARG A 109 23.85 -6.09 6.69
CA ARG A 109 23.57 -7.15 5.71
C ARG A 109 22.06 -7.31 5.47
N GLN A 110 21.24 -7.23 6.52
CA GLN A 110 19.78 -7.29 6.38
C GLN A 110 19.25 -6.04 5.67
N HIS A 111 19.80 -4.86 5.96
CA HIS A 111 19.47 -3.62 5.24
C HIS A 111 19.79 -3.73 3.74
N ALA A 112 21.00 -4.13 3.39
CA ALA A 112 21.41 -4.31 1.98
C ALA A 112 20.52 -5.33 1.25
N ASN A 113 20.12 -6.41 1.93
CA ASN A 113 19.20 -7.40 1.36
C ASN A 113 17.79 -6.83 1.16
N PHE A 114 17.29 -6.01 2.09
CA PHE A 114 16.00 -5.34 1.95
C PHE A 114 15.99 -4.38 0.76
N GLU A 115 17.02 -3.55 0.63
CA GLU A 115 17.18 -2.63 -0.49
C GLU A 115 17.27 -3.38 -1.82
N LYS A 116 18.14 -4.39 -1.89
CA LYS A 116 18.39 -5.15 -3.12
C LYS A 116 17.19 -5.98 -3.57
N HIS A 117 16.42 -6.55 -2.65
CA HIS A 117 15.44 -7.57 -2.98
C HIS A 117 13.98 -7.19 -2.74
N LYS A 118 13.70 -6.16 -1.94
CA LYS A 118 12.34 -5.73 -1.62
C LYS A 118 12.00 -4.35 -2.17
N LEU A 119 12.86 -3.34 -1.95
CA LEU A 119 12.55 -1.96 -2.34
C LEU A 119 12.21 -1.82 -3.83
N LEU A 120 13.01 -2.43 -4.71
CA LEU A 120 12.74 -2.38 -6.14
C LEU A 120 11.38 -3.00 -6.52
N LYS A 121 10.99 -4.09 -5.83
CA LYS A 121 9.69 -4.75 -6.09
C LYS A 121 8.54 -3.88 -5.60
N PHE A 122 8.67 -3.30 -4.42
CA PHE A 122 7.67 -2.40 -3.84
C PHE A 122 7.48 -1.18 -4.75
N TRP A 123 8.59 -0.54 -5.13
CA TRP A 123 8.57 0.59 -6.06
C TRP A 123 7.90 0.21 -7.38
N LEU A 124 8.30 -0.92 -8.00
CA LEU A 124 7.78 -1.31 -9.30
C LEU A 124 6.26 -1.56 -9.25
N GLN A 125 5.77 -2.26 -8.23
CA GLN A 125 4.34 -2.54 -8.07
C GLN A 125 3.54 -1.23 -7.93
N SER A 126 3.94 -0.38 -6.98
CA SER A 126 3.22 0.88 -6.72
C SER A 126 3.35 1.86 -7.89
N PHE A 127 4.50 1.92 -8.56
CA PHE A 127 4.71 2.74 -9.74
C PHE A 127 3.77 2.34 -10.89
N LEU A 128 3.69 1.04 -11.20
CA LEU A 128 2.81 0.56 -12.27
C LEU A 128 1.32 0.75 -11.94
N ALA A 129 0.95 0.63 -10.67
CA ALA A 129 -0.42 0.85 -10.20
C ALA A 129 -0.76 2.33 -9.96
N GLY A 130 0.22 3.24 -10.05
CA GLY A 130 0.05 4.66 -9.74
C GLY A 130 -0.28 4.94 -8.27
N VAL A 131 0.18 4.08 -7.35
CA VAL A 131 0.01 4.24 -5.91
C VAL A 131 1.15 5.10 -5.38
N PRO A 132 0.88 6.32 -4.87
CA PRO A 132 1.92 7.29 -4.54
C PRO A 132 2.61 7.02 -3.21
N ARG A 133 2.05 6.17 -2.34
CA ARG A 133 2.57 5.99 -0.97
C ARG A 133 2.72 4.51 -0.66
N ILE A 134 3.89 4.13 -0.17
CA ILE A 134 4.16 2.80 0.37
C ILE A 134 4.49 2.95 1.85
N ILE A 135 3.76 2.23 2.71
CA ILE A 135 4.06 2.11 4.13
C ILE A 135 4.59 0.71 4.39
N VAL A 136 5.69 0.62 5.13
CA VAL A 136 6.24 -0.66 5.59
C VAL A 136 6.04 -0.80 7.09
N GLY A 137 5.33 -1.84 7.50
CA GLY A 137 5.29 -2.34 8.86
C GLY A 137 6.49 -3.25 9.12
N PHE A 138 7.44 -2.78 9.93
CA PHE A 138 8.54 -3.59 10.41
C PHE A 138 8.13 -4.36 11.66
N ARG A 139 8.07 -5.68 11.53
CA ARG A 139 7.63 -6.59 12.59
C ARG A 139 8.80 -7.31 13.26
N ASP A 140 8.57 -7.70 14.51
CA ASP A 140 9.44 -8.64 15.21
C ASP A 140 9.24 -10.09 14.72
N ASP A 141 10.00 -11.02 15.30
CA ASP A 141 9.91 -12.45 15.00
C ASP A 141 8.65 -13.11 15.56
N ALA A 142 7.97 -12.47 16.52
CA ALA A 142 6.66 -12.89 17.02
C ALA A 142 5.50 -12.45 16.11
N GLY A 143 5.80 -11.77 15.00
CA GLY A 143 4.81 -11.34 14.02
C GLY A 143 4.30 -9.92 14.23
N VAL A 144 4.65 -9.24 15.33
CA VAL A 144 4.05 -7.97 15.75
C VAL A 144 4.75 -6.78 15.11
N VAL A 145 4.01 -5.90 14.42
CA VAL A 145 4.56 -4.63 13.87
C VAL A 145 5.00 -3.72 15.02
N LYS A 146 6.28 -3.34 15.03
CA LYS A 146 6.86 -2.41 16.00
C LYS A 146 7.06 -1.00 15.45
N GLU A 147 7.26 -0.90 14.14
CA GLU A 147 7.54 0.37 13.47
C GLU A 147 6.76 0.45 12.16
N LEU A 148 6.19 1.64 11.88
CA LEU A 148 5.63 1.98 10.57
C LEU A 148 6.53 3.03 9.92
N ARG A 149 6.96 2.77 8.69
CA ARG A 149 7.84 3.68 7.96
C ARG A 149 7.34 3.90 6.53
N PRO A 150 7.12 5.16 6.12
CA PRO A 150 6.99 5.51 4.71
C PRO A 150 8.31 5.23 3.97
N LEU A 151 8.25 4.62 2.78
CA LEU A 151 9.39 4.42 1.90
C LEU A 151 9.55 5.55 0.91
#